data_AF-A0A9X2WED2-F1
#
_entry.id   AF-A0A9X2WED2-F1
#
_cell.length_a   1.000
_cell.length_b   1.000
_cell.length_c   1.000
_cell.angle_alpha   90.00
_cell.angle_beta   90.00
_cell.angle_gamma   90.00
#
_symmetry.space_group_name_H-M   'P 1'
#
loop_
_entity.id
_entity.type
_entity.pdbx_description
1 polymer ?
#
loop_
_entity_poly.entity_id
_entity_poly.type
_entity_poly.pdbx_seq_one_letter_code
_entity_poly.pdbx_strand_id
1 'polypeptide(L)'
;MKTNPLILTGLLLLQFAAVNAGTPGLSGLHSGNYDLTVRTNTGLVMANSYQSYSWEFNFDQQTAAFTSGYIVSPLSLIPLRYAAHQPVSLIDNGDGTYTADYVFQAYNPLFGNPSSATTTTFEITQTSTGLTIRTLDSDGDGVPGEAIYGVFPFDIELDWHGTTN
;
A
#
# COMPACT_ATOMS: atom_id res chain seq x y z
N MET A 1 13.86 -44.26 54.08
CA MET A 1 12.94 -43.38 53.33
C MET A 1 13.59 -43.08 51.98
N LYS A 2 12.94 -43.44 50.87
CA LYS A 2 13.45 -43.22 49.51
C LYS A 2 12.94 -41.86 49.01
N THR A 3 13.85 -40.95 48.66
CA THR A 3 13.52 -39.66 48.05
C THR A 3 13.58 -39.79 46.53
N ASN A 4 12.44 -39.59 45.87
CA ASN A 4 12.35 -39.55 44.41
C ASN A 4 12.84 -38.18 43.90
N PRO A 5 13.64 -38.10 42.82
CA PRO A 5 14.00 -36.83 42.21
C PRO A 5 12.83 -36.34 41.34
N LEU A 6 12.43 -35.09 41.59
CA LEU A 6 11.48 -34.34 40.79
C LEU A 6 12.15 -33.99 39.45
N ILE A 7 11.66 -34.55 38.35
CA ILE A 7 12.08 -34.14 37.00
C ILE A 7 11.36 -32.83 36.67
N LEU A 8 12.12 -31.74 36.58
CA LEU A 8 11.62 -30.43 36.16
C LEU A 8 11.65 -30.37 34.63
N THR A 9 10.50 -30.61 34.00
CA THR A 9 10.34 -30.49 32.55
C THR A 9 10.26 -29.01 32.19
N GLY A 10 11.33 -28.46 31.63
CA GLY A 10 11.37 -27.10 31.09
C GLY A 10 10.52 -27.00 29.82
N LEU A 11 9.50 -26.14 29.85
CA LEU A 11 8.67 -25.81 28.70
C LEU A 11 9.45 -24.81 27.82
N LEU A 12 10.04 -25.29 26.73
CA LEU A 12 10.69 -24.44 25.72
C LEU A 12 9.59 -23.84 24.83
N LEU A 13 9.20 -22.59 25.12
CA LEU A 13 8.32 -21.80 24.25
C LEU A 13 9.11 -21.42 22.98
N LEU A 14 8.90 -22.19 21.91
CA LEU A 14 9.26 -21.77 20.55
C LEU A 14 8.41 -20.54 20.21
N GLN A 15 8.98 -19.36 20.33
CA GLN A 15 8.42 -18.16 19.71
C GLN A 15 8.56 -18.34 18.21
N PHE A 16 7.45 -18.70 17.56
CA PHE A 16 7.32 -18.52 16.12
C PHE A 16 7.40 -17.02 15.88
N ALA A 17 8.56 -16.53 15.46
CA ALA A 17 8.64 -15.21 14.84
C ALA A 17 7.70 -15.30 13.63
N ALA A 18 6.57 -14.58 13.70
CA ALA A 18 5.81 -14.28 12.51
C ALA A 18 6.83 -13.66 11.55
N VAL A 19 7.00 -14.28 10.38
CA VAL A 19 7.80 -13.70 9.31
C VAL A 19 6.98 -12.52 8.83
N ASN A 20 7.17 -11.36 9.47
CA ASN A 20 6.60 -10.11 9.01
C ASN A 20 7.16 -9.87 7.62
N ALA A 21 6.26 -9.78 6.65
CA ALA A 21 6.62 -9.73 5.26
C ALA A 21 7.15 -8.34 4.82
N GLY A 22 7.12 -7.33 5.70
CA GLY A 22 7.78 -6.02 5.52
C GLY A 22 8.98 -5.78 6.45
N THR A 23 9.61 -4.61 6.34
CA THR A 23 10.73 -4.17 7.20
C THR A 23 10.24 -3.11 8.19
N PRO A 24 10.13 -3.41 9.50
CA PRO A 24 9.72 -2.44 10.51
C PRO A 24 10.78 -1.36 10.73
N GLY A 25 10.36 -0.15 11.13
CA GLY A 25 11.26 0.90 11.59
C GLY A 25 12.19 1.45 10.50
N LEU A 26 11.71 1.55 9.26
CA LEU A 26 12.42 2.26 8.20
C LEU A 26 12.64 3.72 8.61
N SER A 27 13.73 4.30 8.12
CA SER A 27 14.12 5.68 8.41
C SER A 27 14.67 6.35 7.16
N GLY A 28 14.76 7.68 7.20
CA GLY A 28 15.29 8.50 6.12
C GLY A 28 14.33 8.73 4.96
N LEU A 29 14.87 9.35 3.91
CA LEU A 29 14.19 9.67 2.67
C LEU A 29 14.49 8.61 1.61
N HIS A 30 13.44 8.05 1.00
CA HIS A 30 13.53 7.06 -0.06
C HIS A 30 12.68 7.51 -1.24
N SER A 31 13.23 7.41 -2.45
CA SER A 31 12.53 7.78 -3.68
C SER A 31 12.63 6.67 -4.70
N GLY A 32 11.56 6.48 -5.48
CA GLY A 32 11.49 5.39 -6.43
C GLY A 32 10.46 5.61 -7.51
N ASN A 33 10.12 4.53 -8.21
CA ASN A 33 9.03 4.52 -9.16
C ASN A 33 7.94 3.57 -8.70
N TYR A 34 6.71 3.86 -9.10
CA TYR A 34 5.53 3.07 -8.82
C TYR A 34 4.67 2.90 -10.07
N ASP A 35 3.89 1.82 -10.07
CA ASP A 35 2.78 1.55 -10.96
C ASP A 35 1.48 1.45 -10.14
N LEU A 36 0.37 1.84 -10.76
CA LEU A 36 -0.96 1.82 -10.13
C LEU A 36 -1.89 0.95 -10.98
N THR A 37 -2.48 -0.07 -10.36
CA THR A 37 -3.62 -0.78 -10.91
C THR A 37 -4.88 -0.32 -10.18
N VAL A 38 -5.91 0.08 -10.92
CA VAL A 38 -7.22 0.38 -10.35
C VAL A 38 -8.11 -0.83 -10.59
N ARG A 39 -8.66 -1.40 -9.52
CA ARG A 39 -9.54 -2.57 -9.56
C ARG A 39 -10.92 -2.20 -9.06
N THR A 40 -11.94 -2.99 -9.39
CA THR A 40 -13.17 -3.02 -8.59
C THR A 40 -12.96 -3.86 -7.33
N ASN A 41 -13.85 -3.74 -6.34
CA ASN A 41 -13.94 -4.63 -5.15
C ASN A 41 -14.30 -6.11 -5.44
N THR A 42 -14.25 -6.52 -6.71
CA THR A 42 -14.34 -7.93 -7.13
C THR A 42 -13.06 -8.39 -7.84
N GLY A 43 -12.03 -7.54 -7.86
CA GLY A 43 -10.72 -7.80 -8.47
C GLY A 43 -10.62 -7.48 -9.97
N LEU A 44 -11.72 -7.09 -10.63
CA LEU A 44 -11.69 -6.71 -12.05
C LEU A 44 -10.82 -5.47 -12.26
N VAL A 45 -9.83 -5.56 -13.16
CA VAL A 45 -8.96 -4.44 -13.51
C VAL A 45 -9.71 -3.42 -14.37
N MET A 46 -9.79 -2.18 -13.88
CA MET A 46 -10.47 -1.06 -14.51
C MET A 46 -9.51 -0.08 -15.16
N ALA A 47 -8.29 0.03 -14.67
CA ALA A 47 -7.25 0.83 -15.28
C ALA A 47 -5.85 0.41 -14.81
N ASN A 48 -4.83 0.75 -15.59
CA ASN A 48 -3.43 0.66 -15.18
C ASN A 48 -2.74 1.99 -15.42
N SER A 49 -1.69 2.29 -14.67
CA SER A 49 -0.75 3.38 -14.97
C SER A 49 -0.29 3.29 -16.43
N TYR A 50 -0.24 4.44 -17.11
CA TYR A 50 0.24 4.52 -18.49
C TYR A 50 1.74 4.21 -18.60
N GLN A 51 2.48 4.53 -17.54
CA GLN A 51 3.90 4.26 -17.32
C GLN A 51 4.14 4.31 -15.81
N SER A 52 5.33 3.93 -15.35
CA SER A 52 5.70 4.14 -13.96
C SER A 52 5.90 5.64 -13.65
N TYR A 53 5.54 6.06 -12.44
CA TYR A 53 5.67 7.43 -11.95
C TYR A 53 6.48 7.47 -10.65
N SER A 54 7.01 8.63 -10.29
CA SER A 54 7.88 8.73 -9.11
C SER A 54 7.11 8.87 -7.80
N TRP A 55 7.62 8.25 -6.74
CA TRP A 55 7.18 8.44 -5.37
C TRP A 55 8.34 8.79 -4.44
N GLU A 56 8.01 9.31 -3.26
CA GLU A 56 8.93 9.59 -2.16
C GLU A 56 8.28 9.19 -0.82
N PHE A 57 9.01 8.46 0.03
CA PHE A 57 8.64 8.20 1.42
C PHE A 57 9.70 8.85 2.31
N ASN A 58 9.25 9.69 3.24
CA ASN A 58 10.07 10.24 4.29
C ASN A 58 9.60 9.65 5.62
N PHE A 59 10.27 8.58 6.05
CA PHE A 59 9.89 7.87 7.27
C PHE A 59 10.16 8.70 8.53
N ASP A 60 11.18 9.57 8.50
CA ASP A 60 11.51 10.44 9.64
C ASP A 60 10.47 11.56 9.82
N GLN A 61 9.88 12.04 8.72
CA GLN A 61 8.84 13.06 8.74
C GLN A 61 7.41 12.50 8.69
N GLN A 62 7.26 11.18 8.55
CA GLN A 62 5.96 10.51 8.43
C GLN A 62 5.12 11.05 7.26
N THR A 63 5.76 11.25 6.11
CA THR A 63 5.10 11.76 4.90
C THR A 63 5.39 10.90 3.68
N ALA A 64 4.46 10.90 2.73
CA ALA A 64 4.66 10.34 1.40
C ALA A 64 4.38 11.37 0.31
N ALA A 65 4.87 11.11 -0.89
CA ALA A 65 4.47 11.83 -2.09
C ALA A 65 4.36 10.88 -3.27
N PHE A 66 3.25 11.00 -4.01
CA PHE A 66 3.04 10.29 -5.25
C PHE A 66 2.88 11.33 -6.37
N THR A 67 3.77 11.29 -7.36
CA THR A 67 3.65 12.17 -8.53
C THR A 67 2.36 11.87 -9.26
N SER A 68 1.57 12.89 -9.63
CA SER A 68 0.37 12.70 -10.46
C SER A 68 0.71 11.96 -11.76
N GLY A 69 -0.14 11.01 -12.14
CA GLY A 69 0.07 10.19 -13.33
C GLY A 69 -1.11 10.19 -14.29
N TYR A 70 -1.04 9.30 -15.26
CA TYR A 70 -2.12 8.95 -16.16
C TYR A 70 -2.41 7.46 -16.04
N ILE A 71 -3.69 7.09 -16.15
CA ILE A 71 -4.16 5.72 -16.23
C ILE A 71 -4.84 5.46 -17.58
N VAL A 72 -4.68 4.25 -18.09
CA VAL A 72 -5.38 3.74 -19.27
C VAL A 72 -6.48 2.81 -18.82
N SER A 73 -7.72 3.10 -19.24
CA SER A 73 -8.90 2.31 -18.95
C SER A 73 -9.56 1.87 -20.26
N PRO A 74 -10.08 0.63 -20.35
CA PRO A 74 -10.89 0.21 -21.50
C PRO A 74 -12.18 1.02 -21.66
N LEU A 75 -12.58 1.78 -20.63
CA LEU A 75 -13.77 2.64 -20.64
C LEU A 75 -13.48 4.07 -21.12
N SER A 76 -12.23 4.39 -21.45
CA SER A 76 -11.83 5.72 -21.91
C SER A 76 -11.07 5.64 -23.23
N LEU A 77 -11.36 6.57 -24.14
CA LEU A 77 -10.66 6.69 -25.43
C LEU A 77 -9.28 7.35 -25.29
N ILE A 78 -9.02 8.01 -24.16
CA ILE A 78 -7.76 8.71 -23.86
C ILE A 78 -7.29 8.35 -22.44
N PRO A 79 -5.97 8.40 -22.16
CA PRO A 79 -5.48 8.28 -20.80
C PRO A 79 -6.09 9.35 -19.89
N LEU A 80 -6.52 8.94 -18.70
CA LEU A 80 -7.11 9.83 -17.69
C LEU A 80 -6.03 10.23 -16.68
N ARG A 81 -5.92 11.53 -16.39
CA ARG A 81 -5.02 12.00 -15.33
C ARG A 81 -5.56 11.61 -13.96
N TYR A 82 -4.70 11.34 -12.99
CA TYR A 82 -5.06 11.22 -11.58
C TYR A 82 -4.05 11.95 -10.67
N ALA A 83 -4.43 12.15 -9.41
CA ALA A 83 -3.54 12.66 -8.37
C ALA A 83 -3.88 12.03 -7.01
N ALA A 84 -2.84 11.78 -6.21
CA ALA A 84 -2.95 11.69 -4.76
C ALA A 84 -2.52 13.04 -4.18
N HIS A 85 -3.45 13.77 -3.57
CA HIS A 85 -3.21 15.14 -3.11
C HIS A 85 -2.47 15.16 -1.78
N GLN A 86 -1.61 16.17 -1.64
CA GLN A 86 -0.91 16.48 -0.40
C GLN A 86 -1.84 17.21 0.59
N PRO A 87 -1.60 17.07 1.90
CA PRO A 87 -0.58 16.24 2.53
C PRO A 87 -0.91 14.74 2.42
N VAL A 88 0.11 13.91 2.28
CA VAL A 88 -0.01 12.46 2.48
C VAL A 88 0.77 12.08 3.74
N SER A 89 0.06 11.64 4.78
CA SER A 89 0.67 11.05 5.98
C SER A 89 1.19 9.65 5.66
N LEU A 90 2.23 9.23 6.36
CA LEU A 90 2.75 7.87 6.33
C LEU A 90 2.95 7.38 7.77
N ILE A 91 2.12 6.43 8.18
CA ILE A 91 2.10 5.88 9.54
C ILE A 91 2.86 4.55 9.52
N ASP A 92 3.87 4.39 10.38
CA ASP A 92 4.52 3.09 10.64
C ASP A 92 3.66 2.28 11.62
N ASN A 93 3.21 1.10 11.21
CA ASN A 93 2.38 0.22 12.03
C ASN A 93 3.20 -0.66 13.00
N GLY A 94 4.53 -0.58 12.94
CA GLY A 94 5.46 -1.28 13.83
C GLY A 94 5.71 -2.75 13.47
N ASP A 95 5.10 -3.23 12.39
CA ASP A 95 5.18 -4.62 11.92
C ASP A 95 5.78 -4.74 10.50
N GLY A 96 6.29 -3.63 9.95
CA GLY A 96 6.81 -3.57 8.59
C GLY A 96 5.76 -3.21 7.53
N THR A 97 4.53 -2.94 7.97
CA THR A 97 3.51 -2.29 7.15
C THR A 97 3.44 -0.79 7.46
N TYR A 98 3.03 -0.02 6.47
CA TYR A 98 2.94 1.44 6.54
C TYR A 98 1.64 1.91 5.89
N THR A 99 0.86 2.73 6.58
CA THR A 99 -0.42 3.22 6.07
C THR A 99 -0.29 4.66 5.61
N ALA A 100 -0.71 4.93 4.38
CA ALA A 100 -0.79 6.28 3.84
C ALA A 100 -2.23 6.79 3.77
N ASP A 101 -2.48 7.99 4.28
CA ASP A 101 -3.79 8.67 4.17
C ASP A 101 -3.67 9.83 3.17
N TYR A 102 -4.58 9.87 2.19
CA TYR A 102 -4.54 10.89 1.12
C TYR A 102 -5.91 11.11 0.49
N VAL A 103 -6.02 12.14 -0.35
CA VAL A 103 -7.17 12.32 -1.23
C VAL A 103 -6.79 11.86 -2.63
N PHE A 104 -7.43 10.80 -3.12
CA PHE A 104 -7.31 10.36 -4.50
C PHE A 104 -8.31 11.10 -5.39
N GLN A 105 -7.86 11.58 -6.55
CA GLN A 105 -8.72 12.21 -7.55
C GLN A 105 -8.43 11.64 -8.94
N ALA A 106 -9.49 11.20 -9.63
CA ALA A 106 -9.44 10.92 -11.06
C ALA A 106 -9.99 12.11 -11.84
N TYR A 107 -9.20 12.66 -12.78
CA TYR A 107 -9.62 13.76 -13.64
C TYR A 107 -10.37 13.22 -14.86
N ASN A 108 -11.57 12.69 -14.61
CA ASN A 108 -12.51 12.30 -15.65
C ASN A 108 -13.72 13.25 -15.67
N PRO A 109 -13.80 14.18 -16.64
CA PRO A 109 -14.88 15.16 -16.70
C PRO A 109 -16.26 14.52 -16.96
N LEU A 110 -16.31 13.32 -17.56
CA LEU A 110 -17.57 12.60 -17.79
C LEU A 110 -18.25 12.16 -16.48
N PHE A 111 -17.49 12.07 -15.40
CA PHE A 111 -17.97 11.68 -14.08
C PHE A 111 -17.73 12.78 -13.03
N GLY A 112 -17.53 14.03 -13.46
CA GLY A 112 -17.39 15.16 -12.53
C GLY A 112 -16.05 15.24 -11.78
N ASN A 113 -14.99 14.60 -12.29
CA ASN A 113 -13.66 14.53 -11.67
C ASN A 113 -13.70 14.01 -10.21
N PRO A 114 -14.20 12.78 -9.98
CA PRO A 114 -14.45 12.27 -8.64
C PRO A 114 -13.18 12.23 -7.80
N SER A 115 -13.34 12.51 -6.50
CA SER A 115 -12.28 12.48 -5.51
C SER A 115 -12.78 11.98 -4.17
N SER A 116 -11.96 11.18 -3.48
CA SER A 116 -12.27 10.69 -2.13
C SER A 116 -11.03 10.73 -1.24
N ALA A 117 -11.23 11.01 0.04
CA ALA A 117 -10.25 10.63 1.05
C ALA A 117 -10.20 9.09 1.12
N THR A 118 -9.00 8.54 1.25
CA THR A 118 -8.76 7.10 1.29
C THR A 118 -7.46 6.80 2.02
N THR A 119 -7.33 5.54 2.38
CA THR A 119 -6.15 4.93 2.98
C THR A 119 -5.56 3.90 2.04
N THR A 120 -4.26 3.64 2.17
CA THR A 120 -3.62 2.48 1.55
C THR A 120 -2.58 1.94 2.50
N THR A 121 -2.70 0.66 2.85
CA THR A 121 -1.70 -0.03 3.66
C THR A 121 -0.70 -0.72 2.74
N PHE A 122 0.56 -0.36 2.89
CA PHE A 122 1.66 -0.94 2.17
C PHE A 122 2.40 -1.94 3.04
N GLU A 123 2.87 -3.01 2.42
CA GLU A 123 4.05 -3.70 2.91
C GLU A 123 5.28 -3.11 2.22
N ILE A 124 6.23 -2.63 3.02
CA ILE A 124 7.47 -2.05 2.51
C ILE A 124 8.64 -2.88 3.01
N THR A 125 9.38 -3.47 2.08
CA THR A 125 10.48 -4.40 2.38
C THR A 125 11.80 -3.80 1.93
N GLN A 126 12.74 -3.69 2.86
CA GLN A 126 14.11 -3.32 2.55
C GLN A 126 14.83 -4.48 1.88
N THR A 127 15.48 -4.17 0.77
CA THR A 127 16.29 -5.05 -0.04
C THR A 127 17.73 -4.55 -0.06
N SER A 128 18.64 -5.31 -0.66
CA SER A 128 20.04 -4.89 -0.82
C SER A 128 20.22 -3.67 -1.74
N THR A 129 19.22 -3.36 -2.56
CA THR A 129 19.27 -2.28 -3.56
C THR A 129 18.28 -1.16 -3.28
N GLY A 130 17.56 -1.18 -2.15
CA GLY A 130 16.50 -0.20 -1.90
C GLY A 130 15.26 -0.79 -1.24
N LEU A 131 14.09 -0.25 -1.55
CA LEU A 131 12.79 -0.73 -1.04
C LEU A 131 11.97 -1.37 -2.16
N THR A 132 11.19 -2.40 -1.80
CA THR A 132 10.05 -2.89 -2.59
C THR A 132 8.76 -2.59 -1.85
N ILE A 133 7.75 -2.11 -2.56
CA ILE A 133 6.47 -1.67 -2.00
C ILE A 133 5.35 -2.40 -2.70
N ARG A 134 4.42 -2.93 -1.93
CA ARG A 134 3.18 -3.53 -2.43
C ARG A 134 2.01 -3.12 -1.56
N THR A 135 0.86 -2.90 -2.18
CA THR A 135 -0.40 -2.69 -1.46
C THR A 135 -0.86 -4.00 -0.84
N LEU A 136 -1.36 -3.93 0.40
CA LEU A 136 -2.02 -5.02 1.09
C LEU A 136 -3.53 -4.91 0.92
N ASP A 137 -4.18 -6.07 0.90
CA ASP A 137 -5.62 -6.21 1.14
C ASP A 137 -5.87 -5.98 2.64
N SER A 138 -6.34 -4.78 3.00
CA SER A 138 -6.53 -4.40 4.41
C SER A 138 -7.94 -4.68 4.94
N ASP A 139 -8.92 -4.90 4.07
CA ASP A 139 -10.31 -5.20 4.46
C ASP A 139 -10.65 -6.71 4.34
N GLY A 140 -9.76 -7.50 3.75
CA GLY A 140 -9.79 -8.96 3.71
C GLY A 140 -10.70 -9.53 2.63
N ASP A 141 -11.01 -8.76 1.59
CA ASP A 141 -11.94 -9.17 0.54
C ASP A 141 -11.28 -9.94 -0.63
N GLY A 142 -9.95 -10.05 -0.60
CA GLY A 142 -9.12 -10.73 -1.59
C GLY A 142 -8.59 -9.82 -2.70
N VAL A 143 -8.85 -8.52 -2.65
CA VAL A 143 -8.36 -7.51 -3.59
C VAL A 143 -7.35 -6.59 -2.88
N PRO A 144 -6.18 -6.30 -3.48
CA PRO A 144 -5.25 -5.37 -2.85
C PRO A 144 -5.79 -3.93 -2.83
N GLY A 145 -5.89 -3.38 -1.62
CA GLY A 145 -6.36 -2.03 -1.36
C GLY A 145 -7.36 -1.99 -0.21
N GLU A 146 -8.14 -0.93 -0.21
CA GLU A 146 -9.36 -0.78 0.58
C GLU A 146 -10.40 -0.12 -0.31
N ALA A 147 -11.62 -0.68 -0.32
CA ALA A 147 -12.64 -0.25 -1.26
C ALA A 147 -13.14 1.18 -1.01
N ILE A 148 -13.14 1.99 -2.08
CA ILE A 148 -13.74 3.33 -2.10
C ILE A 148 -15.14 3.23 -2.71
N TYR A 149 -16.16 3.35 -1.87
CA TYR A 149 -17.55 3.13 -2.26
C TYR A 149 -18.26 4.39 -2.79
N GLY A 150 -19.01 4.25 -3.89
CA GLY A 150 -20.04 5.20 -4.32
C GLY A 150 -19.55 6.58 -4.81
N VAL A 151 -18.24 6.81 -4.88
CA VAL A 151 -17.65 8.08 -5.36
C VAL A 151 -17.24 8.01 -6.83
N PHE A 152 -16.73 6.87 -7.24
CA PHE A 152 -16.28 6.61 -8.61
C PHE A 152 -17.39 5.90 -9.41
N PRO A 153 -17.28 5.78 -10.74
CA PRO A 153 -18.29 5.07 -11.55
C PRO A 153 -18.50 3.61 -11.15
N PHE A 154 -17.52 3.04 -10.45
CA PHE A 154 -17.55 1.73 -9.81
C PHE A 154 -16.94 1.89 -8.41
N ASP A 155 -17.27 0.98 -7.49
CA ASP A 155 -16.49 0.85 -6.26
C ASP A 155 -15.10 0.36 -6.64
N ILE A 156 -14.06 1.10 -6.24
CA ILE A 156 -12.69 0.85 -6.68
C ILE A 156 -11.72 0.64 -5.53
N GLU A 157 -10.62 -0.01 -5.85
CA GLU A 157 -9.43 -0.16 -5.03
C GLU A 157 -8.18 0.26 -5.79
N LEU A 158 -7.22 0.78 -5.03
CA LEU A 158 -5.99 1.34 -5.54
C LEU A 158 -4.83 0.43 -5.17
N ASP A 159 -4.36 -0.33 -6.16
CA ASP A 159 -3.31 -1.33 -6.02
C ASP A 159 -1.98 -0.75 -6.53
N TRP A 160 -1.23 -0.14 -5.63
CA TRP A 160 0.08 0.46 -5.90
C TRP A 160 1.21 -0.54 -5.68
N HIS A 161 2.18 -0.54 -6.58
CA HIS A 161 3.42 -1.30 -6.48
C HIS A 161 4.60 -0.43 -6.85
N GLY A 162 5.75 -0.62 -6.23
CA GLY A 162 6.92 0.17 -6.59
C GLY A 162 8.23 -0.35 -6.04
N THR A 163 9.32 0.26 -6.52
CA THR A 163 10.67 0.03 -6.01
C THR A 163 11.43 1.34 -5.92
N THR A 164 12.41 1.43 -5.02
CA THR A 164 13.48 2.44 -5.16
C THR A 164 14.58 1.90 -6.08
N ASN A 165 15.39 2.81 -6.62
CA ASN A 165 16.64 2.48 -7.32
C ASN A 165 17.85 2.64 -6.39
#